data_AF-K2CA31-F1
#
_entry.id   AF-K2CA31-F1
#
_cell.length_a   1.000
_cell.length_b   1.000
_cell.length_c   1.000
_cell.angle_alpha   90.00
_cell.angle_beta   90.00
_cell.angle_gamma   90.00
#
_symmetry.space_group_name_H-M   'P 1'
#
loop_
_entity.id
_entity.type
_entity.pdbx_description
1 polymer ?
#
loop_
_entity_poly.entity_id
_entity_poly.type
_entity_poly.pdbx_seq_one_letter_code
_entity_poly.pdbx_strand_id
1 'polypeptide(L)'
;MPIVSLTLEEHSRSVLEQAYYKIVDDIIDTIKIPYGSLVIMHKDIDITKTDSNSNVSSMQKDNLPTTISKRRIIVNINEEYNEDALTTTAIHQTSAYPIFEDRDINVFVFPIYVKTDINIEFSYISPSKSEAVRIRDDIRLRLSQSRNINIHDIEYDILLPEVIETFISDIYDLKNRLVPQSLEDYFREHSTKRMHLLTDMSNPSNAKLAIKERQIRIIGLFDFSSMPDKLEIDNENNNYKLTFNYKLSMDIPKAIGMKYPVIVCNKVLDNKYIQFISDGKENSKEEKNRNLSYTKSLYALSHFESHLQLENRVNINLPINIPLFDDFHQRVVHKGYAVIASFLTDINESDNRTLFNLKDIDPYYINEELLEFIRTSEKEFIVNPYMSFMYIGLWQDDMHYDNNILTIEDDLTIKSKVDLQLFKPTRVLLSINIDISMLDPKMIDRLLANPSILKIYLTEYINAINNFKSEHSSISKYENNFYRFYILAINHYRVLENITIINDILAILSTDTYLYNNIINSLHSSYPQIFNYLYSNNLIDKNRSYNGFKSYNNDSDYGMKTVMTSYVIALKRK
;
A
#
# COMPACT_ATOMS: atom_id res chain seq x y z
N MET A 1 -0.60 2.97 -4.13
CA MET A 1 -0.45 4.32 -3.54
C MET A 1 -0.07 4.16 -2.08
N PRO A 2 0.93 4.90 -1.58
CA PRO A 2 1.36 4.78 -0.19
C PRO A 2 0.27 5.18 0.80
N ILE A 3 0.25 4.49 1.93
CA ILE A 3 -0.59 4.79 3.09
C ILE A 3 0.33 4.90 4.30
N VAL A 4 0.34 6.05 4.95
CA VAL A 4 1.14 6.33 6.15
C VAL A 4 0.21 6.48 7.33
N SER A 5 0.49 5.78 8.42
CA SER A 5 -0.25 5.92 9.68
C SER A 5 0.60 6.64 10.72
N LEU A 6 0.05 7.67 11.35
CA LEU A 6 0.65 8.37 12.49
C LEU A 6 -0.18 8.10 13.74
N THR A 7 0.46 7.70 14.83
CA THR A 7 -0.21 7.52 16.12
C THR A 7 -0.60 8.88 16.71
N LEU A 8 -1.78 8.95 17.31
CA LEU A 8 -2.23 10.17 17.98
C LEU A 8 -1.51 10.33 19.33
N GLU A 9 -1.05 11.54 19.63
CA GLU A 9 -0.37 11.87 20.90
C GLU A 9 -1.31 11.81 22.11
N GLU A 10 -0.75 11.66 23.30
CA GLU A 10 -1.49 11.52 24.57
C GLU A 10 -2.42 12.70 24.89
N HIS A 11 -2.21 13.89 24.31
CA HIS A 11 -3.13 15.02 24.46
C HIS A 11 -4.55 14.72 23.96
N SER A 12 -4.72 13.79 23.02
CA SER A 12 -6.03 13.28 22.59
C SER A 12 -6.76 12.49 23.68
N ARG A 13 -6.03 11.89 24.65
CA ARG A 13 -6.64 11.18 25.79
C ARG A 13 -7.45 12.10 26.69
N SER A 14 -7.00 13.34 26.91
CA SER A 14 -7.73 14.31 27.74
C SER A 14 -9.09 14.69 27.15
N VAL A 15 -9.25 14.55 25.83
CA VAL A 15 -10.54 14.79 25.18
C VAL A 15 -11.46 13.57 25.27
N LEU A 16 -10.91 12.35 25.19
CA LEU A 16 -11.66 11.12 25.46
C LEU A 16 -12.15 11.04 26.91
N GLU A 17 -11.49 11.69 27.87
CA GLU A 17 -11.99 11.80 29.24
C GLU A 17 -13.38 12.46 29.28
N GLN A 18 -13.66 13.47 28.43
CA GLN A 18 -14.99 14.08 28.37
C GLN A 18 -16.07 13.09 27.94
N ALA A 19 -15.73 12.17 27.04
CA ALA A 19 -16.62 11.09 26.64
C ALA A 19 -16.88 10.13 27.81
N TYR A 20 -15.85 9.78 28.59
CA TYR A 20 -16.01 8.94 29.78
C TYR A 20 -16.84 9.61 30.86
N TYR A 21 -16.66 10.91 31.08
CA TYR A 21 -17.49 11.68 31.99
C TYR A 21 -18.96 11.62 31.62
N LYS A 22 -19.28 11.81 30.34
CA LYS A 22 -20.66 11.71 29.85
C LYS A 22 -21.25 10.31 30.04
N ILE A 23 -20.48 9.25 29.78
CA ILE A 23 -20.93 7.86 30.02
C ILE A 23 -21.21 7.62 31.50
N VAL A 24 -20.33 8.12 32.37
CA VAL A 24 -20.49 8.03 33.83
C VAL A 24 -21.74 8.77 34.27
N ASP A 25 -21.96 9.99 33.81
CA ASP A 25 -23.16 10.79 34.12
C ASP A 25 -24.45 10.10 33.67
N ASP A 26 -24.47 9.56 32.44
CA ASP A 26 -25.61 8.79 31.92
C ASP A 26 -25.95 7.59 32.82
N ILE A 27 -24.93 6.91 33.35
CA ILE A 27 -25.09 5.74 34.24
C ILE A 27 -25.58 6.20 35.62
N ILE A 28 -25.00 7.26 36.17
CA ILE A 28 -25.39 7.87 37.47
C ILE A 28 -26.86 8.27 37.42
N ASP A 29 -27.28 8.93 36.35
CA ASP A 29 -28.67 9.33 36.11
C ASP A 29 -29.59 8.12 35.93
N THR A 30 -29.15 7.11 35.18
CA THR A 30 -29.91 5.87 34.97
C THR A 30 -30.19 5.14 36.28
N ILE A 31 -29.19 5.06 37.17
CA ILE A 31 -29.26 4.40 38.49
C ILE A 31 -29.90 5.32 39.55
N LYS A 32 -30.15 6.59 39.23
CA LYS A 32 -30.75 7.60 40.12
C LYS A 32 -29.93 7.81 41.40
N ILE A 33 -28.61 7.89 41.26
CA ILE A 33 -27.75 8.25 42.39
C ILE A 33 -28.05 9.71 42.78
N PRO A 34 -28.19 10.04 44.08
CA PRO A 34 -28.58 11.38 44.49
C PRO A 34 -27.59 12.48 44.05
N TYR A 35 -28.14 13.61 43.61
CA TYR A 35 -27.42 14.85 43.31
C TYR A 35 -26.54 15.30 44.50
N GLY A 36 -25.33 15.79 44.20
CA GLY A 36 -24.34 16.21 45.20
C GLY A 36 -23.38 15.12 45.69
N SER A 37 -23.38 13.94 45.04
CA SER A 37 -22.34 12.94 45.23
C SER A 37 -21.06 13.37 44.50
N LEU A 38 -19.92 13.32 45.18
CA LEU A 38 -18.63 13.65 44.55
C LEU A 38 -18.22 12.52 43.59
N VAL A 39 -18.05 12.82 42.31
CA VAL A 39 -17.49 11.87 41.34
C VAL A 39 -15.97 12.02 41.31
N ILE A 40 -15.27 10.90 41.49
CA ILE A 40 -13.81 10.79 41.39
C ILE A 40 -13.53 9.74 40.30
N MET A 41 -12.86 10.15 39.23
CA MET A 41 -12.49 9.25 38.13
C MET A 41 -10.99 8.91 38.19
N HIS A 42 -10.70 7.62 38.05
CA HIS A 42 -9.35 7.08 37.93
C HIS A 42 -9.23 6.34 36.61
N LYS A 43 -8.18 6.69 35.87
CA LYS A 43 -7.77 5.98 34.66
C LYS A 43 -6.29 5.61 34.80
N ASP A 44 -5.99 4.32 34.77
CA ASP A 44 -4.62 3.77 34.71
C ASP A 44 -3.59 4.31 35.74
N ILE A 45 -4.04 4.91 36.86
CA ILE A 45 -3.29 5.48 38.02
C ILE A 45 -3.34 7.02 38.15
N ASP A 46 -3.76 7.77 37.12
CA ASP A 46 -3.88 9.24 37.21
C ASP A 46 -5.27 9.70 37.66
N ILE A 47 -5.31 10.62 38.63
CA ILE A 47 -6.55 11.23 39.15
C ILE A 47 -7.03 12.27 38.14
N THR A 48 -8.06 11.94 37.39
CA THR A 48 -8.59 12.77 36.31
C THR A 48 -9.87 13.43 36.79
N LYS A 49 -9.72 14.55 37.51
CA LYS A 49 -10.74 15.53 37.93
C LYS A 49 -11.70 15.12 39.07
N THR A 50 -12.05 16.13 39.87
CA THR A 50 -13.15 16.14 40.83
C THR A 50 -14.16 17.19 40.38
N ASP A 51 -15.44 16.94 40.61
CA ASP A 51 -16.59 17.72 40.15
C ASP A 51 -16.75 19.13 40.78
N SER A 52 -15.65 19.77 41.14
CA SER A 52 -15.61 21.14 41.66
C SER A 52 -15.23 22.11 40.56
N ASN A 53 -16.19 22.92 40.11
CA ASN A 53 -16.01 24.14 39.30
C ASN A 53 -15.11 25.23 39.96
N SER A 54 -14.23 24.85 40.89
CA SER A 54 -13.19 25.71 41.45
C SER A 54 -12.09 24.83 42.03
N ASN A 55 -10.90 24.95 41.43
CA ASN A 55 -9.56 24.65 41.97
C ASN A 55 -8.76 23.70 41.06
N VAL A 56 -8.15 24.30 40.05
CA VAL A 56 -6.93 23.79 39.43
C VAL A 56 -5.78 24.12 40.38
N SER A 57 -5.19 23.10 41.01
CA SER A 57 -3.79 23.16 41.42
C SER A 57 -3.19 21.77 41.33
N SER A 58 -2.49 21.53 40.23
CA SER A 58 -1.44 20.52 40.13
C SER A 58 -0.44 20.70 41.26
N MET A 59 -0.06 19.59 41.90
CA MET A 59 0.88 19.45 43.02
C MET A 59 0.27 19.50 44.42
N GLN A 60 -0.27 18.37 44.87
CA GLN A 60 -0.05 17.83 46.22
C GLN A 60 -0.70 16.44 46.32
N LYS A 61 0.10 15.41 46.60
CA LYS A 61 -0.37 14.04 46.94
C LYS A 61 -1.22 13.99 48.23
N ASP A 62 -1.36 15.11 48.94
CA ASP A 62 -2.05 15.23 50.22
C ASP A 62 -3.42 15.93 50.16
N ASN A 63 -3.90 16.34 48.98
CA ASN A 63 -5.25 16.89 48.80
C ASN A 63 -6.28 15.83 48.38
N LEU A 64 -6.29 14.69 49.08
CA LEU A 64 -7.53 13.92 49.18
C LEU A 64 -8.56 14.79 49.91
N PRO A 65 -9.78 14.97 49.40
CA PRO A 65 -10.78 15.80 50.07
C PRO A 65 -11.06 15.24 51.47
N THR A 66 -10.56 15.90 52.49
CA THR A 66 -10.83 15.62 53.91
C THR A 66 -12.25 16.04 54.25
N THR A 67 -13.24 15.27 53.80
CA THR A 67 -14.60 15.32 54.35
C THR A 67 -15.13 13.90 54.56
N ILE A 68 -14.98 13.43 55.80
CA ILE A 68 -15.25 12.08 56.31
C ILE A 68 -16.76 11.67 56.24
N SER A 69 -17.65 12.43 55.62
CA SER A 69 -19.10 12.16 55.65
C SER A 69 -19.91 12.40 54.37
N LYS A 70 -19.27 12.70 53.23
CA LYS A 70 -19.99 12.98 51.98
C LYS A 70 -20.12 11.75 51.09
N ARG A 71 -21.28 11.63 50.42
CA ARG A 71 -21.52 10.65 49.35
C ARG A 71 -20.46 10.83 48.26
N ARG A 72 -19.85 9.74 47.82
CA ARG A 72 -18.88 9.77 46.71
C ARG A 72 -19.01 8.54 45.83
N ILE A 73 -18.68 8.73 44.56
CA ILE A 73 -18.60 7.69 43.54
C ILE A 73 -17.15 7.67 43.08
N ILE A 74 -16.51 6.52 43.24
CA ILE A 74 -15.17 6.28 42.70
C ILE A 74 -15.37 5.44 41.45
N VAL A 75 -14.86 5.92 40.31
CA VAL A 75 -14.96 5.24 39.02
C VAL A 75 -13.56 4.86 38.57
N ASN A 76 -13.31 3.56 38.40
CA ASN A 76 -12.07 3.07 37.80
C ASN A 76 -12.36 2.61 36.37
N ILE A 77 -11.63 3.16 35.40
CA ILE A 77 -11.79 2.84 33.99
C ILE A 77 -10.57 2.07 33.52
N ASN A 78 -10.79 0.86 33.02
CA ASN A 78 -9.77 0.02 32.40
C ASN A 78 -10.10 -0.13 30.91
N GLU A 79 -9.16 0.23 30.04
CA GLU A 79 -9.24 0.04 28.60
C GLU A 79 -8.48 -1.23 28.20
N GLU A 80 -9.16 -2.18 27.56
CA GLU A 80 -8.55 -3.37 26.98
C GLU A 80 -8.75 -3.37 25.46
N TYR A 81 -7.69 -3.66 24.72
CA TYR A 81 -7.81 -3.84 23.28
C TYR A 81 -8.55 -5.13 23.00
N ASN A 82 -9.54 -5.07 22.11
CA ASN A 82 -10.20 -6.26 21.64
C ASN A 82 -9.27 -7.00 20.65
N GLU A 83 -8.59 -8.05 21.11
CA GLU A 83 -7.59 -8.79 20.33
C GLU A 83 -8.18 -9.38 19.03
N ASP A 84 -9.41 -9.85 19.07
CA ASP A 84 -10.12 -10.37 17.89
C ASP A 84 -10.34 -9.25 16.86
N ALA A 85 -10.69 -8.05 17.32
CA ALA A 85 -10.87 -6.89 16.45
C ALA A 85 -9.53 -6.35 15.91
N LEU A 86 -8.43 -6.45 16.66
CA LEU A 86 -7.11 -6.00 16.19
C LEU A 86 -6.66 -6.76 14.95
N THR A 87 -6.88 -8.08 14.89
CA THR A 87 -6.50 -8.89 13.72
C THR A 87 -7.36 -8.60 12.48
N THR A 88 -8.57 -8.08 12.68
CA THR A 88 -9.52 -7.76 11.59
C THR A 88 -9.51 -6.28 11.20
N THR A 89 -8.89 -5.41 12.00
CA THR A 89 -8.81 -3.97 11.72
C THR A 89 -7.83 -3.74 10.56
N ALA A 90 -8.38 -3.49 9.39
CA ALA A 90 -7.59 -3.20 8.21
C ALA A 90 -7.03 -1.76 8.25
N ILE A 91 -5.83 -1.59 8.81
CA ILE A 91 -5.11 -0.31 8.93
C ILE A 91 -4.89 0.35 7.55
N HIS A 92 -4.76 -0.45 6.50
CA HIS A 92 -4.54 0.02 5.12
C HIS A 92 -5.84 0.18 4.30
N GLN A 93 -7.02 -0.07 4.88
CA GLN A 93 -8.29 0.16 4.19
C GLN A 93 -8.89 1.49 4.62
N THR A 94 -9.47 2.21 3.67
CA THR A 94 -10.21 3.47 3.87
C THR A 94 -11.61 3.18 4.42
N SER A 95 -11.70 2.54 5.58
CA SER A 95 -12.98 2.17 6.20
C SER A 95 -13.67 3.37 6.86
N ALA A 96 -12.89 4.34 7.34
CA ALA A 96 -13.38 5.57 7.95
C ALA A 96 -13.61 6.68 6.91
N TYR A 97 -14.60 7.55 7.19
CA TYR A 97 -14.81 8.76 6.40
C TYR A 97 -13.62 9.72 6.53
N PRO A 98 -13.09 10.25 5.42
CA PRO A 98 -11.97 11.16 5.45
C PRO A 98 -12.33 12.45 6.19
N ILE A 99 -11.35 13.00 6.90
CA ILE A 99 -11.41 14.32 7.53
C ILE A 99 -11.03 15.40 6.50
N PHE A 100 -10.08 15.07 5.63
CA PHE A 100 -9.61 15.89 4.52
C PHE A 100 -9.59 15.04 3.26
N GLU A 101 -10.18 15.54 2.19
CA GLU A 101 -10.28 14.87 0.90
C GLU A 101 -10.07 15.88 -0.24
N ASP A 102 -8.97 15.72 -0.97
CA ASP A 102 -8.77 16.36 -2.27
C ASP A 102 -8.81 15.30 -3.37
N ARG A 103 -9.96 15.22 -4.06
CA ARG A 103 -10.21 14.26 -5.13
C ARG A 103 -9.45 14.58 -6.41
N ASP A 104 -9.05 15.82 -6.62
CA ASP A 104 -8.38 16.21 -7.87
C ASP A 104 -6.97 15.62 -7.95
N ILE A 105 -6.32 15.49 -6.78
CA ILE A 105 -4.97 14.97 -6.60
C ILE A 105 -4.92 13.63 -5.84
N ASN A 106 -6.09 13.03 -5.55
CA ASN A 106 -6.22 11.77 -4.82
C ASN A 106 -5.51 11.75 -3.44
N VAL A 107 -5.63 12.84 -2.67
CA VAL A 107 -5.09 12.96 -1.31
C VAL A 107 -6.21 12.80 -0.28
N PHE A 108 -6.01 11.90 0.67
CA PHE A 108 -6.97 11.57 1.71
C PHE A 108 -6.31 11.51 3.08
N VAL A 109 -6.95 12.09 4.08
CA VAL A 109 -6.59 11.95 5.49
C VAL A 109 -7.80 11.42 6.25
N PHE A 110 -7.64 10.31 6.96
CA PHE A 110 -8.75 9.64 7.66
C PHE A 110 -8.31 9.09 9.02
N PRO A 111 -9.19 9.08 10.03
CA PRO A 111 -8.89 8.51 11.32
C PRO A 111 -8.90 6.97 11.25
N ILE A 112 -8.06 6.33 12.04
CA ILE A 112 -8.03 4.87 12.21
C ILE A 112 -8.60 4.56 13.58
N TYR A 113 -9.78 3.94 13.57
CA TYR A 113 -10.46 3.49 14.78
C TYR A 113 -10.03 2.09 15.16
N VAL A 114 -9.85 1.89 16.46
CA VAL A 114 -9.63 0.59 17.06
C VAL A 114 -10.77 0.34 18.02
N LYS A 115 -11.41 -0.82 17.88
CA LYS A 115 -12.43 -1.25 18.82
C LYS A 115 -11.79 -1.57 20.16
N THR A 116 -12.20 -0.87 21.20
CA THR A 116 -11.68 -1.01 22.56
C THR A 116 -12.81 -1.43 23.48
N ASP A 117 -12.57 -2.47 24.26
CA ASP A 117 -13.47 -2.92 25.29
C ASP A 117 -13.12 -2.18 26.58
N ILE A 118 -14.10 -1.48 27.13
CA ILE A 118 -13.95 -0.61 28.29
C ILE A 118 -14.71 -1.25 29.45
N ASN A 119 -13.97 -1.52 30.52
CA ASN A 119 -14.49 -2.02 31.77
C ASN A 119 -14.46 -0.88 32.80
N ILE A 120 -15.64 -0.43 33.22
CA ILE A 120 -15.82 0.63 34.21
C ILE A 120 -16.29 -0.01 35.52
N GLU A 121 -15.47 0.09 36.56
CA GLU A 121 -15.83 -0.31 37.92
C GLU A 121 -16.33 0.92 38.70
N PHE A 122 -17.57 0.84 39.18
CA PHE A 122 -18.17 1.84 40.03
C PHE A 122 -18.12 1.40 41.49
N SER A 123 -17.58 2.26 42.35
CA SER A 123 -17.58 2.13 43.81
C SER A 123 -18.38 3.27 44.42
N TYR A 124 -19.66 3.02 44.74
CA TYR A 124 -20.52 3.97 45.42
C TYR A 124 -20.36 3.88 46.94
N ILE A 125 -20.02 4.99 47.58
CA ILE A 125 -19.81 5.08 49.02
C ILE A 125 -20.87 6.02 49.60
N SER A 126 -21.71 5.49 50.48
CA SER A 126 -22.76 6.23 51.19
C SER A 126 -22.69 6.03 52.70
N PRO A 127 -22.98 7.07 53.51
CA PRO A 127 -23.16 6.91 54.95
C PRO A 127 -24.45 6.15 55.33
N SER A 128 -25.39 5.98 54.38
CA SER A 128 -26.70 5.36 54.64
C SER A 128 -26.80 3.96 54.03
N LYS A 129 -26.98 2.94 54.90
CA LYS A 129 -27.22 1.55 54.48
C LYS A 129 -28.45 1.42 53.59
N SER A 130 -29.54 2.06 53.99
CA SER A 130 -30.83 1.96 53.30
C SER A 130 -30.76 2.53 51.88
N GLU A 131 -29.94 3.56 51.68
CA GLU A 131 -29.69 4.14 50.36
C GLU A 131 -28.90 3.20 49.46
N ALA A 132 -27.79 2.65 49.96
CA ALA A 132 -26.99 1.68 49.21
C ALA A 132 -27.80 0.41 48.86
N VAL A 133 -28.63 -0.09 49.78
CA VAL A 133 -29.54 -1.22 49.52
C VAL A 133 -30.59 -0.86 48.47
N ARG A 134 -31.19 0.35 48.53
CA ARG A 134 -32.17 0.78 47.52
C ARG A 134 -31.57 0.82 46.12
N ILE A 135 -30.38 1.39 45.98
CA ILE A 135 -29.67 1.46 44.69
C ILE A 135 -29.37 0.04 44.18
N ARG A 136 -28.85 -0.81 45.06
CA ARG A 136 -28.58 -2.23 44.77
C ARG A 136 -29.83 -2.95 44.27
N ASP A 137 -30.96 -2.77 44.93
CA ASP A 137 -32.21 -3.44 44.61
C ASP A 137 -32.87 -2.85 43.33
N ASP A 138 -32.72 -1.55 43.05
CA ASP A 138 -33.17 -0.93 41.79
C ASP A 138 -32.39 -1.48 40.59
N ILE A 139 -31.07 -1.64 40.74
CA ILE A 139 -30.22 -2.28 39.73
C ILE A 139 -30.69 -3.72 39.48
N ARG A 140 -30.94 -4.51 40.53
CA ARG A 140 -31.45 -5.89 40.42
C ARG A 140 -32.84 -5.96 39.77
N LEU A 141 -33.71 -4.98 40.03
CA LEU A 141 -35.05 -4.92 39.43
C LEU A 141 -34.98 -4.60 37.93
N ARG A 142 -34.09 -3.71 37.52
CA ARG A 142 -33.89 -3.40 36.09
C ARG A 142 -33.31 -4.59 35.34
N LEU A 143 -32.43 -5.34 35.98
CA LEU A 143 -31.90 -6.60 35.46
C LEU A 143 -32.99 -7.64 35.21
N SER A 144 -33.86 -7.86 36.19
CA SER A 144 -34.93 -8.87 36.05
C SER A 144 -35.94 -8.52 34.94
N GLN A 145 -36.00 -7.24 34.56
CA GLN A 145 -36.79 -6.75 33.43
C GLN A 145 -36.03 -6.77 32.09
N SER A 146 -34.81 -7.32 32.05
CA SER A 146 -33.92 -7.28 30.88
C SER A 146 -33.63 -5.86 30.38
N ARG A 147 -33.64 -4.87 31.28
CA ARG A 147 -33.31 -3.46 31.02
C ARG A 147 -31.89 -3.15 31.48
N ASN A 148 -30.95 -4.01 31.09
CA ASN A 148 -29.53 -3.92 31.44
C ASN A 148 -28.68 -3.29 30.33
N ILE A 149 -29.31 -2.92 29.22
CA ILE A 149 -28.71 -2.29 28.06
C ILE A 149 -28.93 -0.78 28.16
N ASN A 150 -27.85 0.00 28.26
CA ASN A 150 -27.93 1.44 28.04
C ASN A 150 -27.26 1.79 26.71
N ILE A 151 -27.79 2.82 26.08
CA ILE A 151 -27.31 3.35 24.82
C ILE A 151 -26.75 4.72 25.11
N HIS A 152 -25.48 4.92 24.82
CA HIS A 152 -24.78 6.18 25.01
C HIS A 152 -24.53 6.87 23.67
N ASP A 153 -24.63 8.19 23.69
CA ASP A 153 -24.24 9.06 22.60
C ASP A 153 -23.14 9.99 23.12
N ILE A 154 -21.93 9.89 22.61
CA ILE A 154 -20.78 10.69 23.06
C ILE A 154 -20.34 11.68 22.00
N GLU A 155 -19.85 12.83 22.45
CA GLU A 155 -19.19 13.83 21.62
C GLU A 155 -17.80 14.07 22.18
N TYR A 156 -16.78 14.02 21.33
CA TYR A 156 -15.39 14.28 21.69
C TYR A 156 -14.65 14.90 20.51
N ASP A 157 -13.55 15.59 20.79
CA ASP A 157 -12.69 16.20 19.77
C ASP A 157 -11.38 15.42 19.59
N ILE A 158 -11.00 15.19 18.34
CA ILE A 158 -9.70 14.61 17.98
C ILE A 158 -8.76 15.75 17.62
N LEU A 159 -7.64 15.88 18.33
CA LEU A 159 -6.60 16.84 17.99
C LEU A 159 -5.77 16.33 16.80
N LEU A 160 -5.60 17.17 15.78
CA LEU A 160 -4.75 16.84 14.65
C LEU A 160 -3.26 17.04 15.03
N PRO A 161 -2.39 16.06 14.72
CA PRO A 161 -0.95 16.25 14.85
C PRO A 161 -0.42 17.33 13.90
N GLU A 162 0.57 18.11 14.36
CA GLU A 162 1.22 19.18 13.58
C GLU A 162 1.83 18.67 12.26
N VAL A 163 2.28 17.41 12.23
CA VAL A 163 2.80 16.75 11.02
C VAL A 163 1.76 16.73 9.89
N ILE A 164 0.48 16.54 10.25
CA ILE A 164 -0.63 16.49 9.28
C ILE A 164 -0.96 17.90 8.79
N GLU A 165 -0.97 18.89 9.69
CA GLU A 165 -1.16 20.29 9.33
C GLU A 165 -0.07 20.77 8.36
N THR A 166 1.19 20.44 8.66
CA THR A 166 2.35 20.71 7.79
C THR A 166 2.20 20.00 6.44
N PHE A 167 1.79 18.73 6.44
CA PHE A 167 1.56 17.98 5.21
C PHE A 167 0.49 18.63 4.32
N ILE A 168 -0.65 19.04 4.90
CA ILE A 168 -1.71 19.70 4.12
C ILE A 168 -1.23 21.05 3.59
N SER A 169 -0.43 21.80 4.36
CA SER A 169 0.18 23.05 3.91
C SER A 169 1.12 22.83 2.72
N ASP A 170 2.00 21.83 2.78
CA ASP A 170 2.93 21.50 1.69
C ASP A 170 2.17 21.10 0.42
N ILE A 171 1.09 20.32 0.55
CA ILE A 171 0.22 19.93 -0.56
C ILE A 171 -0.49 21.15 -1.16
N TYR A 172 -0.97 22.06 -0.30
CA TYR A 172 -1.56 23.31 -0.73
C TYR A 172 -0.56 24.15 -1.52
N ASP A 173 0.68 24.30 -1.06
CA ASP A 173 1.69 25.10 -1.77
C ASP A 173 1.97 24.54 -3.17
N LEU A 174 1.95 23.21 -3.33
CA LEU A 174 2.06 22.54 -4.62
C LEU A 174 0.86 22.82 -5.54
N LYS A 175 -0.37 22.83 -5.00
CA LYS A 175 -1.59 23.11 -5.77
C LYS A 175 -1.76 24.59 -6.09
N ASN A 176 -1.49 25.47 -5.12
CA ASN A 176 -1.62 26.93 -5.21
C ASN A 176 -0.75 27.52 -6.33
N ARG A 177 0.39 26.89 -6.60
CA ARG A 177 1.26 27.19 -7.73
C ARG A 177 0.58 27.03 -9.10
N LEU A 178 -0.35 26.10 -9.24
CA LEU A 178 -1.11 25.86 -10.47
C LEU A 178 -2.46 26.59 -10.47
N VAL A 179 -3.17 26.55 -9.34
CA VAL A 179 -4.47 27.20 -9.15
C VAL A 179 -4.39 28.08 -7.90
N PRO A 180 -4.18 29.39 -8.08
CA PRO A 180 -4.10 30.32 -6.97
C PRO A 180 -5.40 30.34 -6.17
N GLN A 181 -5.34 29.95 -4.90
CA GLN A 181 -6.44 29.98 -3.94
C GLN A 181 -5.89 30.48 -2.59
N SER A 182 -6.75 30.92 -1.67
CA SER A 182 -6.31 31.17 -0.30
C SER A 182 -6.26 29.85 0.49
N LEU A 183 -5.34 29.75 1.46
CA LEU A 183 -5.21 28.55 2.30
C LEU A 183 -6.51 28.26 3.06
N GLU A 184 -7.19 29.32 3.53
CA GLU A 184 -8.45 29.20 4.26
C GLU A 184 -9.58 28.64 3.38
N ASP A 185 -9.70 29.12 2.13
CA ASP A 185 -10.70 28.62 1.20
C ASP A 185 -10.42 27.17 0.81
N TYR A 186 -9.14 26.83 0.60
CA TYR A 186 -8.71 25.47 0.27
C TYR A 186 -9.05 24.49 1.40
N PHE A 187 -8.72 24.83 2.65
CA PHE A 187 -9.11 24.02 3.80
C PHE A 187 -10.63 23.90 3.93
N ARG A 188 -11.38 24.99 3.71
CA ARG A 188 -12.85 24.95 3.84
C ARG A 188 -13.52 24.07 2.78
N GLU A 189 -12.95 24.00 1.59
CA GLU A 189 -13.46 23.20 0.47
C GLU A 189 -13.17 21.71 0.64
N HIS A 190 -11.95 21.36 1.07
CA HIS A 190 -11.48 19.98 1.13
C HIS A 190 -11.59 19.32 2.51
N SER A 191 -11.83 20.10 3.58
CA SER A 191 -12.07 19.56 4.92
C SER A 191 -13.54 19.33 5.21
N THR A 192 -13.80 18.35 6.08
CA THR A 192 -15.15 18.11 6.59
C THR A 192 -15.62 19.23 7.52
N LYS A 193 -16.94 19.45 7.56
CA LYS A 193 -17.61 20.40 8.49
C LYS A 193 -17.42 20.09 9.98
N ARG A 194 -16.80 18.95 10.30
CA ARG A 194 -16.48 18.51 11.66
C ARG A 194 -15.24 19.20 12.21
N MET A 195 -14.40 19.75 11.34
CA MET A 195 -13.16 20.40 11.71
C MET A 195 -13.42 21.80 12.27
N HIS A 196 -12.79 22.13 13.39
CA HIS A 196 -12.89 23.42 14.05
C HIS A 196 -11.59 23.76 14.77
N LEU A 197 -11.39 25.05 15.07
CA LEU A 197 -10.22 25.53 15.78
C LEU A 197 -10.48 25.45 17.30
N LEU A 198 -9.63 24.72 18.02
CA LEU A 198 -9.66 24.67 19.47
C LEU A 198 -8.67 25.70 20.01
N THR A 199 -9.20 26.79 20.58
CA THR A 199 -8.39 27.84 21.21
C THR A 199 -8.40 27.69 22.73
N ASP A 200 -7.22 27.66 23.35
CA ASP A 200 -7.11 27.77 24.81
C ASP A 200 -7.49 29.20 25.22
N MET A 201 -8.43 29.34 26.16
CA MET A 201 -8.85 30.63 26.72
C MET A 201 -7.68 31.40 27.37
N SER A 202 -6.63 30.69 27.76
CA SER A 202 -5.45 31.23 28.45
C SER A 202 -4.39 31.74 27.47
N ASN A 203 -4.32 31.17 26.26
CA ASN A 203 -3.34 31.59 25.25
C ASN A 203 -3.90 31.44 23.82
N PRO A 204 -4.41 32.54 23.21
CA PRO A 204 -4.99 32.52 21.87
C PRO A 204 -4.03 32.07 20.76
N SER A 205 -2.71 32.12 20.99
CA SER A 205 -1.71 31.66 20.02
C SER A 205 -1.48 30.15 20.01
N ASN A 206 -2.01 29.40 20.99
CA ASN A 206 -1.97 27.94 21.04
C ASN A 206 -3.22 27.29 20.43
N ALA A 207 -3.73 27.88 19.35
CA ALA A 207 -4.88 27.33 18.65
C ALA A 207 -4.48 26.04 17.91
N LYS A 208 -5.13 24.92 18.23
CA LYS A 208 -4.89 23.62 17.55
C LYS A 208 -6.10 23.24 16.72
N LEU A 209 -5.87 22.57 15.60
CA LEU A 209 -6.97 22.08 14.76
C LEU A 209 -7.55 20.80 15.38
N ALA A 210 -8.87 20.77 15.53
CA ALA A 210 -9.58 19.67 16.15
C ALA A 210 -10.76 19.21 15.29
N ILE A 211 -11.12 17.94 15.43
CA ILE A 211 -12.23 17.33 14.70
C ILE A 211 -13.29 16.91 15.71
N LYS A 212 -14.48 17.49 15.60
CA LYS A 212 -15.61 17.10 16.42
C LYS A 212 -16.20 15.79 15.94
N GLU A 213 -16.14 14.78 16.77
CA GLU A 213 -16.73 13.48 16.52
C GLU A 213 -17.94 13.23 17.41
N ARG A 214 -18.93 12.55 16.83
CA ARG A 214 -20.09 12.08 17.56
C ARG A 214 -20.30 10.61 17.28
N GLN A 215 -20.02 9.78 18.28
CA GLN A 215 -20.33 8.37 18.23
C GLN A 215 -21.68 8.14 18.90
N ILE A 216 -22.63 7.59 18.15
CA ILE A 216 -23.97 7.27 18.63
C ILE A 216 -24.12 5.77 18.78
N ARG A 217 -25.09 5.36 19.59
CA ARG A 217 -25.45 3.94 19.79
C ARG A 217 -24.32 3.09 20.39
N ILE A 218 -23.54 3.65 21.30
CA ILE A 218 -22.61 2.85 22.09
C ILE A 218 -23.42 2.02 23.06
N ILE A 219 -23.35 0.70 22.90
CA ILE A 219 -24.10 -0.24 23.74
C ILE A 219 -23.23 -0.59 24.94
N GLY A 220 -23.70 -0.23 26.12
CA GLY A 220 -23.11 -0.68 27.37
C GLY A 220 -24.04 -1.60 28.14
N LEU A 221 -23.41 -2.52 28.86
CA LEU A 221 -24.04 -3.62 29.57
C LEU A 221 -23.42 -3.68 30.95
N PHE A 222 -24.25 -3.76 31.98
CA PHE A 222 -23.73 -4.05 33.30
C PHE A 222 -23.27 -5.51 33.41
N ASP A 223 -22.09 -5.73 33.98
CA ASP A 223 -21.55 -7.05 34.30
C ASP A 223 -21.71 -7.32 35.79
N PHE A 224 -22.55 -8.30 36.12
CA PHE A 224 -22.96 -8.58 37.49
C PHE A 224 -22.44 -9.89 38.04
N SER A 225 -21.54 -10.59 37.33
CA SER A 225 -20.77 -11.69 37.91
C SER A 225 -19.98 -11.25 39.16
N SER A 226 -19.73 -9.94 39.29
CA SER A 226 -18.95 -9.29 40.34
C SER A 226 -19.78 -8.54 41.40
N MET A 227 -21.12 -8.54 41.34
CA MET A 227 -21.93 -7.74 42.28
C MET A 227 -22.10 -8.45 43.64
N PRO A 228 -21.59 -7.87 44.75
CA PRO A 228 -21.59 -8.57 46.03
C PRO A 228 -22.99 -8.66 46.64
N ASP A 229 -23.32 -9.82 47.21
CA ASP A 229 -24.60 -10.06 47.89
C ASP A 229 -24.77 -9.24 49.18
N LYS A 230 -23.65 -8.89 49.81
CA LYS A 230 -23.58 -8.07 51.02
C LYS A 230 -22.81 -6.79 50.71
N LEU A 231 -23.30 -5.67 51.23
CA LEU A 231 -22.58 -4.39 51.18
C LEU A 231 -21.30 -4.51 52.03
N GLU A 232 -20.19 -4.00 51.49
CA GLU A 232 -18.95 -3.87 52.26
C GLU A 232 -19.06 -2.69 53.22
N ILE A 233 -18.63 -2.88 54.47
CA ILE A 233 -18.51 -1.80 55.44
C ILE A 233 -17.05 -1.36 55.42
N ASP A 234 -16.82 -0.10 55.07
CA ASP A 234 -15.51 0.52 55.21
C ASP A 234 -15.24 0.75 56.71
N ASN A 235 -14.41 -0.11 57.30
CA ASN A 235 -14.14 -0.15 58.74
C ASN A 235 -13.50 1.15 59.27
N GLU A 236 -12.88 1.95 58.42
CA GLU A 236 -12.21 3.20 58.81
C GLU A 236 -13.19 4.37 58.91
N ASN A 237 -14.17 4.45 58.02
CA ASN A 237 -15.09 5.60 57.92
C ASN A 237 -16.56 5.27 58.22
N ASN A 238 -16.87 4.03 58.59
CA ASN A 238 -18.23 3.53 58.85
C ASN A 238 -19.22 3.81 57.69
N ASN A 239 -18.72 3.72 56.46
CA ASN A 239 -19.50 3.93 55.24
C ASN A 239 -19.84 2.60 54.57
N TYR A 240 -20.93 2.58 53.81
CA TYR A 240 -21.35 1.42 53.02
C TYR A 240 -20.84 1.58 51.59
N LYS A 241 -20.10 0.59 51.12
CA LYS A 241 -19.57 0.52 49.76
C LYS A 241 -20.36 -0.49 48.92
N LEU A 242 -20.80 -0.05 47.75
CA LEU A 242 -21.43 -0.86 46.71
C LEU A 242 -20.54 -0.81 45.47
N THR A 243 -20.06 -1.97 45.03
CA THR A 243 -19.25 -2.11 43.82
C THR A 243 -20.05 -2.80 42.71
N PHE A 244 -20.00 -2.29 41.49
CA PHE A 244 -20.56 -2.93 40.30
C PHE A 244 -19.76 -2.58 39.04
N ASN A 245 -19.77 -3.48 38.06
CA ASN A 245 -19.02 -3.30 36.82
C ASN A 245 -19.97 -2.98 35.66
N TYR A 246 -19.45 -2.20 34.73
CA TYR A 246 -20.12 -1.83 33.49
C TYR A 246 -19.16 -2.05 32.33
N LYS A 247 -19.60 -2.78 31.31
CA LYS A 247 -18.82 -3.12 30.12
C LYS A 247 -19.42 -2.45 28.91
N LEU A 248 -18.59 -1.85 28.09
CA LEU A 248 -19.01 -1.31 26.80
C LEU A 248 -17.87 -1.48 25.79
N SER A 249 -18.20 -1.56 24.51
CA SER A 249 -17.21 -1.48 23.43
C SER A 249 -17.45 -0.20 22.65
N MET A 250 -16.39 0.54 22.35
CA MET A 250 -16.44 1.71 21.49
C MET A 250 -15.27 1.75 20.50
N ASP A 251 -15.38 2.61 19.51
CA ASP A 251 -14.38 2.76 18.45
C ASP A 251 -13.54 3.98 18.79
N ILE A 252 -12.31 3.77 19.26
CA ILE A 252 -11.43 4.85 19.69
C ILE A 252 -10.47 5.19 18.55
N PRO A 253 -10.36 6.47 18.13
CA PRO A 253 -9.33 6.89 17.19
C PRO A 253 -7.96 6.77 17.88
N LYS A 254 -7.08 5.90 17.35
CA LYS A 254 -5.72 5.72 17.89
C LYS A 254 -4.64 6.23 16.94
N ALA A 255 -4.95 6.32 15.66
CA ALA A 255 -4.03 6.82 14.64
C ALA A 255 -4.79 7.60 13.56
N ILE A 256 -4.04 8.33 12.73
CA ILE A 256 -4.54 8.95 11.51
C ILE A 256 -3.75 8.39 10.33
N GLY A 257 -4.47 7.92 9.31
CA GLY A 257 -3.94 7.49 8.03
C GLY A 257 -3.92 8.63 7.02
N MET A 258 -2.84 8.72 6.26
CA MET A 258 -2.68 9.59 5.10
C MET A 258 -2.48 8.70 3.87
N LYS A 259 -3.27 8.91 2.83
CA LYS A 259 -3.13 8.25 1.53
C LYS A 259 -2.91 9.33 0.48
N TYR A 260 -1.80 9.26 -0.25
CA TYR A 260 -1.43 10.26 -1.23
C TYR A 260 -0.62 9.65 -2.37
N PRO A 261 -0.62 10.23 -3.58
CA PRO A 261 0.30 9.83 -4.63
C PRO A 261 1.70 10.38 -4.34
N VAL A 262 2.70 9.70 -4.88
CA VAL A 262 4.12 10.10 -4.77
C VAL A 262 4.40 11.43 -5.50
N ILE A 263 3.71 11.67 -6.62
CA ILE A 263 3.73 12.93 -7.34
C ILE A 263 2.38 13.61 -7.15
N VAL A 264 2.43 14.87 -6.71
CA VAL A 264 1.27 15.75 -6.54
C VAL A 264 1.53 17.01 -7.35
N CYS A 265 0.54 17.43 -8.16
CA CYS A 265 0.65 18.64 -8.97
C CYS A 265 1.97 18.71 -9.77
N ASN A 266 2.30 17.59 -10.42
CA ASN A 266 3.47 17.45 -11.28
C ASN A 266 4.84 17.60 -10.58
N LYS A 267 4.88 17.51 -9.25
CA LYS A 267 6.13 17.48 -8.47
C LYS A 267 6.18 16.30 -7.53
N VAL A 268 7.38 15.76 -7.36
CA VAL A 268 7.65 14.73 -6.35
C VAL A 268 7.53 15.37 -4.98
N LEU A 269 6.84 14.68 -4.05
CA LEU A 269 6.77 15.11 -2.66
C LEU A 269 8.15 15.12 -2.00
N ASP A 270 8.31 15.90 -0.95
CA ASP A 270 9.55 15.96 -0.18
C ASP A 270 9.91 14.57 0.38
N ASN A 271 11.22 14.29 0.50
CA ASN A 271 11.76 13.01 0.93
C ASN A 271 11.22 12.57 2.29
N LYS A 272 10.88 13.50 3.19
CA LYS A 272 10.22 13.19 4.47
C LYS A 272 8.93 12.36 4.33
N TYR A 273 8.25 12.45 3.19
CA TYR A 273 7.01 11.72 2.88
C TYR A 273 7.21 10.48 2.00
N ILE A 274 8.43 10.21 1.53
CA ILE A 274 8.72 9.13 0.58
C ILE A 274 9.78 8.16 1.13
N GLN A 275 10.67 8.63 2.02
CA GLN A 275 11.83 7.88 2.47
C GLN A 275 11.49 6.53 3.10
N PHE A 276 10.39 6.43 3.86
CA PHE A 276 9.98 5.14 4.43
C PHE A 276 9.61 4.10 3.34
N ILE A 277 9.18 4.54 2.15
CA ILE A 277 8.87 3.67 1.01
C ILE A 277 10.15 3.14 0.38
N SER A 278 11.16 4.01 0.18
CA SER A 278 12.46 3.60 -0.34
C SER A 278 13.14 2.66 0.65
N ASP A 279 13.16 3.02 1.93
CA ASP A 279 13.80 2.25 2.99
C ASP A 279 13.10 0.91 3.18
N GLY A 280 11.77 0.87 3.15
CA GLY A 280 11.01 -0.39 3.20
C GLY A 280 11.33 -1.32 2.03
N LYS A 281 11.41 -0.78 0.80
CA LYS A 281 11.75 -1.56 -0.39
C LYS A 281 13.21 -2.02 -0.38
N GLU A 282 14.15 -1.19 0.08
CA GLU A 282 15.57 -1.57 0.20
C GLU A 282 15.79 -2.60 1.30
N ASN A 283 15.21 -2.38 2.48
CA ASN A 283 15.27 -3.34 3.59
C ASN A 283 14.65 -4.68 3.20
N SER A 284 13.54 -4.70 2.45
CA SER A 284 12.98 -5.95 1.94
C SER A 284 13.95 -6.68 1.01
N LYS A 285 14.73 -5.97 0.18
CA LYS A 285 15.76 -6.58 -0.68
C LYS A 285 16.96 -7.09 0.12
N GLU A 286 17.33 -6.40 1.19
CA GLU A 286 18.39 -6.87 2.08
C GLU A 286 17.94 -8.08 2.92
N GLU A 287 16.72 -8.07 3.46
CA GLU A 287 16.12 -9.20 4.16
C GLU A 287 16.03 -10.44 3.25
N LYS A 288 15.68 -10.25 1.96
CA LYS A 288 15.73 -11.32 0.94
C LYS A 288 17.10 -11.97 0.80
N ASN A 289 18.19 -11.24 1.07
CA ASN A 289 19.56 -11.74 0.96
C ASN A 289 20.15 -12.21 2.31
N ARG A 290 19.44 -12.03 3.42
CA ARG A 290 19.89 -12.51 4.72
C ARG A 290 19.62 -14.01 4.84
N ASN A 291 20.63 -14.75 5.28
CA ASN A 291 20.43 -16.13 5.74
C ASN A 291 19.56 -16.09 6.99
N LEU A 292 18.26 -16.39 6.84
CA LEU A 292 17.26 -16.39 7.91
C LEU A 292 17.59 -17.36 9.06
N SER A 293 18.57 -18.25 8.89
CA SER A 293 19.05 -19.06 9.99
C SER A 293 20.48 -19.57 9.86
N TYR A 294 21.17 -19.65 11.00
CA TYR A 294 22.52 -20.19 11.13
C TYR A 294 22.54 -21.68 11.53
N THR A 295 21.37 -22.31 11.70
CA THR A 295 21.23 -23.72 12.10
C THR A 295 20.49 -24.53 11.02
N LYS A 296 21.03 -25.71 10.67
CA LYS A 296 20.50 -26.57 9.58
C LYS A 296 19.05 -26.99 9.77
N SER A 297 18.57 -27.13 11.00
CA SER A 297 17.19 -27.51 11.31
C SER A 297 16.18 -26.40 11.03
N LEU A 298 16.51 -25.14 11.35
CA LEU A 298 15.69 -23.98 10.99
C LEU A 298 15.78 -23.64 9.50
N TYR A 299 16.93 -23.89 8.85
CA TYR A 299 17.04 -23.79 7.40
C TYR A 299 16.04 -24.73 6.69
N ALA A 300 15.77 -25.91 7.24
CA ALA A 300 14.76 -26.82 6.70
C ALA A 300 13.33 -26.25 6.79
N LEU A 301 13.03 -25.40 7.78
CA LEU A 301 11.72 -24.72 7.90
C LEU A 301 11.51 -23.65 6.83
N SER A 302 12.58 -23.03 6.32
CA SER A 302 12.50 -22.09 5.19
C SER A 302 11.93 -22.71 3.90
N HIS A 303 11.92 -24.04 3.78
CA HIS A 303 11.27 -24.75 2.67
C HIS A 303 9.74 -24.81 2.78
N PHE A 304 9.18 -24.64 3.99
CA PHE A 304 7.73 -24.55 4.20
C PHE A 304 7.20 -23.12 4.06
N GLU A 305 8.08 -22.13 4.09
CA GLU A 305 7.82 -20.73 3.76
C GLU A 305 7.68 -20.53 2.25
N SER A 306 6.88 -21.38 1.60
CA SER A 306 6.65 -21.37 0.14
C SER A 306 6.21 -20.00 -0.40
N HIS A 307 5.54 -19.19 0.42
CA HIS A 307 5.17 -17.81 0.09
C HIS A 307 6.41 -16.91 -0.01
N LEU A 308 7.34 -16.96 0.96
CA LEU A 308 8.63 -16.27 0.88
C LEU A 308 9.48 -16.82 -0.26
N GLN A 309 9.47 -18.14 -0.49
CA GLN A 309 10.21 -18.73 -1.62
C GLN A 309 9.65 -18.32 -2.99
N LEU A 310 8.34 -18.12 -3.14
CA LEU A 310 7.74 -17.57 -4.36
C LEU A 310 8.14 -16.11 -4.56
N GLU A 311 8.11 -15.29 -3.50
CA GLU A 311 8.64 -13.92 -3.53
C GLU A 311 10.16 -13.84 -3.77
N ASN A 312 10.91 -14.88 -3.36
CA ASN A 312 12.35 -15.01 -3.58
C ASN A 312 12.71 -15.56 -4.96
N ARG A 313 11.78 -16.21 -5.67
CA ARG A 313 12.02 -16.80 -7.01
C ARG A 313 11.79 -15.82 -8.16
N VAL A 314 10.94 -14.81 -7.98
CA VAL A 314 10.69 -13.76 -8.99
C VAL A 314 11.63 -12.59 -8.72
N ASN A 315 12.88 -12.75 -9.15
CA ASN A 315 13.97 -11.84 -8.79
C ASN A 315 13.90 -10.47 -9.51
N ILE A 316 12.85 -10.24 -10.32
CA ILE A 316 12.47 -8.94 -10.89
C ILE A 316 10.95 -8.84 -10.80
N ASN A 317 10.43 -8.04 -9.88
CA ASN A 317 9.03 -7.61 -9.95
C ASN A 317 8.91 -6.68 -11.16
N LEU A 318 8.64 -7.24 -12.33
CA LEU A 318 8.22 -6.47 -13.50
C LEU A 318 6.78 -5.95 -13.24
N PRO A 319 6.45 -4.72 -13.66
CA PRO A 319 7.34 -3.75 -14.30
C PRO A 319 8.38 -3.15 -13.34
N ILE A 320 9.55 -2.80 -13.86
CA ILE A 320 10.52 -2.00 -13.11
C ILE A 320 9.98 -0.57 -13.02
N ASN A 321 9.62 -0.17 -11.81
CA ASN A 321 9.13 1.16 -11.52
C ASN A 321 10.29 2.13 -11.32
N ILE A 322 10.27 3.21 -12.09
CA ILE A 322 11.25 4.28 -12.07
C ILE A 322 10.48 5.57 -11.78
N PRO A 323 10.67 6.18 -10.60
CA PRO A 323 11.59 5.82 -9.52
C PRO A 323 11.10 4.61 -8.71
N LEU A 324 12.01 3.98 -7.95
CA LEU A 324 11.75 2.73 -7.22
C LEU A 324 10.60 2.80 -6.21
N PHE A 325 10.33 3.98 -5.68
CA PHE A 325 9.24 4.19 -4.72
C PHE A 325 7.86 4.24 -5.39
N ASP A 326 7.76 4.30 -6.72
CA ASP A 326 6.47 4.18 -7.42
C ASP A 326 5.86 2.77 -7.27
N ASP A 327 4.54 2.73 -7.20
CA ASP A 327 3.73 1.56 -6.81
C ASP A 327 2.82 1.08 -7.96
N PHE A 328 3.30 1.28 -9.19
CA PHE A 328 2.62 0.84 -10.39
C PHE A 328 2.75 -0.67 -10.56
N HIS A 329 1.63 -1.36 -10.80
CA HIS A 329 1.58 -2.83 -10.79
C HIS A 329 0.97 -3.43 -12.06
N GLN A 330 0.58 -2.62 -13.05
CA GLN A 330 0.03 -3.15 -14.29
C GLN A 330 1.11 -3.85 -15.11
N ARG A 331 0.88 -5.12 -15.39
CA ARG A 331 1.81 -5.98 -16.16
C ARG A 331 1.43 -6.11 -17.63
N VAL A 332 0.18 -5.81 -17.97
CA VAL A 332 -0.36 -5.95 -19.32
C VAL A 332 -1.21 -4.74 -19.63
N VAL A 333 -0.88 -4.07 -20.74
CA VAL A 333 -1.64 -2.93 -21.26
C VAL A 333 -2.40 -3.36 -22.51
N HIS A 334 -1.70 -4.01 -23.43
CA HIS A 334 -2.27 -4.60 -24.65
C HIS A 334 -2.06 -6.10 -24.63
N LYS A 335 -2.99 -6.84 -25.25
CA LYS A 335 -2.84 -8.28 -25.42
C LYS A 335 -1.55 -8.58 -26.20
N GLY A 336 -0.79 -9.56 -25.75
CA GLY A 336 0.49 -9.90 -26.39
C GLY A 336 1.64 -8.97 -26.06
N TYR A 337 1.46 -7.95 -25.21
CA TYR A 337 2.54 -7.13 -24.65
C TYR A 337 2.66 -7.33 -23.15
N ALA A 338 3.89 -7.38 -22.67
CA ALA A 338 4.22 -7.36 -21.26
C ALA A 338 4.94 -6.06 -20.91
N VAL A 339 4.52 -5.38 -19.85
CA VAL A 339 5.15 -4.14 -19.36
C VAL A 339 6.45 -4.50 -18.66
N ILE A 340 7.56 -3.96 -19.16
CA ILE A 340 8.89 -4.21 -18.61
C ILE A 340 9.36 -3.06 -17.70
N ALA A 341 8.98 -1.83 -18.00
CA ALA A 341 9.31 -0.67 -17.20
C ALA A 341 8.17 0.35 -17.18
N SER A 342 8.06 1.06 -16.06
CA SER A 342 7.14 2.18 -15.85
C SER A 342 7.96 3.39 -15.40
N PHE A 343 7.92 4.45 -16.21
CA PHE A 343 8.59 5.71 -15.92
C PHE A 343 7.55 6.72 -15.42
N LEU A 344 7.57 7.01 -14.13
CA LEU A 344 6.83 8.11 -13.54
C LEU A 344 7.54 9.42 -13.90
N THR A 345 6.84 10.30 -14.62
CA THR A 345 7.41 11.50 -15.22
C THR A 345 6.66 12.74 -14.79
N ASP A 346 7.38 13.87 -14.75
CA ASP A 346 6.80 15.19 -14.80
C ASP A 346 6.43 15.57 -16.25
N ILE A 347 5.49 16.50 -16.36
CA ILE A 347 5.01 17.11 -17.58
C ILE A 347 5.58 18.53 -17.63
N ASN A 348 6.10 18.97 -18.77
CA ASN A 348 6.52 20.36 -18.89
C ASN A 348 5.32 21.30 -18.79
N GLU A 349 5.29 22.14 -17.77
CA GLU A 349 4.17 23.03 -17.46
C GLU A 349 3.97 24.16 -18.46
N SER A 350 4.98 24.43 -19.31
CA SER A 350 4.88 25.45 -20.35
C SER A 350 4.04 24.99 -21.54
N ASP A 351 4.01 23.68 -21.82
CA ASP A 351 3.33 23.12 -22.98
C ASP A 351 2.30 22.02 -22.66
N ASN A 352 2.27 21.53 -21.41
CA ASN A 352 1.43 20.44 -20.90
C ASN A 352 1.53 19.14 -21.72
N ARG A 353 2.63 18.93 -22.45
CA ARG A 353 2.78 17.85 -23.43
C ARG A 353 4.12 17.14 -23.37
N THR A 354 5.20 17.88 -23.13
CA THR A 354 6.53 17.30 -23.10
C THR A 354 6.71 16.49 -21.81
N LEU A 355 7.21 15.26 -21.95
CA LEU A 355 7.47 14.35 -20.83
C LEU A 355 8.98 14.34 -20.54
N PHE A 356 9.71 13.35 -21.03
CA PHE A 356 11.15 13.22 -20.84
C PHE A 356 11.86 12.73 -22.11
N ASN A 357 13.19 12.77 -22.09
CA ASN A 357 14.03 12.25 -23.16
C ASN A 357 14.51 10.82 -22.83
N LEU A 358 14.41 9.91 -23.79
CA LEU A 358 14.82 8.50 -23.60
C LEU A 358 16.32 8.31 -23.30
N LYS A 359 17.15 9.32 -23.54
CA LYS A 359 18.59 9.32 -23.19
C LYS A 359 18.85 9.70 -21.73
N ASP A 360 17.92 10.42 -21.11
CA ASP A 360 18.11 11.08 -19.82
C ASP A 360 17.36 10.35 -18.68
N ILE A 361 17.47 9.02 -18.65
CA ILE A 361 16.73 8.17 -17.69
C ILE A 361 17.64 7.76 -16.51
N ASP A 362 18.24 8.69 -15.77
CA ASP A 362 19.14 8.36 -14.65
C ASP A 362 18.39 7.68 -13.46
N PRO A 363 18.97 6.68 -12.75
CA PRO A 363 20.30 6.06 -12.88
C PRO A 363 20.40 4.99 -13.98
N TYR A 364 19.40 4.89 -14.82
CA TYR A 364 19.24 3.85 -15.81
C TYR A 364 19.70 4.32 -17.21
N TYR A 365 19.85 3.38 -18.15
CA TYR A 365 20.05 3.73 -19.55
C TYR A 365 19.46 2.66 -20.47
N ILE A 366 19.04 3.09 -21.66
CA ILE A 366 18.65 2.22 -22.76
C ILE A 366 19.87 1.99 -23.65
N ASN A 367 20.04 0.78 -24.17
CA ASN A 367 21.15 0.45 -25.08
C ASN A 367 21.18 1.41 -26.29
N GLU A 368 22.34 1.99 -26.58
CA GLU A 368 22.54 2.93 -27.69
C GLU A 368 22.14 2.37 -29.06
N GLU A 369 22.37 1.07 -29.30
CA GLU A 369 21.93 0.42 -30.55
C GLU A 369 20.40 0.47 -30.69
N LEU A 370 19.68 0.29 -29.58
CA LEU A 370 18.23 0.36 -29.54
C LEU A 370 17.73 1.79 -29.71
N LEU A 371 18.38 2.76 -29.08
CA LEU A 371 18.06 4.18 -29.25
C LEU A 371 18.25 4.62 -30.71
N GLU A 372 19.32 4.17 -31.36
CA GLU A 372 19.57 4.45 -32.77
C GLU A 372 18.52 3.80 -33.69
N PHE A 373 18.13 2.56 -33.39
CA PHE A 373 17.05 1.87 -34.12
C PHE A 373 15.71 2.61 -33.98
N ILE A 374 15.37 3.07 -32.77
CA ILE A 374 14.19 3.90 -32.52
C ILE A 374 14.26 5.17 -33.35
N ARG A 375 15.36 5.90 -33.26
CA ARG A 375 15.56 7.19 -33.96
C ARG A 375 15.41 7.07 -35.47
N THR A 376 16.00 6.03 -36.05
CA THR A 376 16.12 5.89 -37.52
C THR A 376 14.91 5.22 -38.17
N SER A 377 14.29 4.26 -37.49
CA SER A 377 13.30 3.38 -38.13
C SER A 377 12.01 3.17 -37.36
N GLU A 378 12.00 3.32 -36.03
CA GLU A 378 10.89 2.85 -35.21
C GLU A 378 10.08 3.94 -34.50
N LYS A 379 10.52 5.21 -34.54
CA LYS A 379 9.90 6.32 -33.78
C LYS A 379 8.39 6.47 -33.99
N GLU A 380 7.90 6.23 -35.21
CA GLU A 380 6.47 6.33 -35.55
C GLU A 380 5.69 5.05 -35.23
N PHE A 381 6.38 3.91 -35.16
CA PHE A 381 5.76 2.60 -34.95
C PHE A 381 5.68 2.23 -33.48
N ILE A 382 6.66 2.61 -32.66
CA ILE A 382 6.76 2.22 -31.24
C ILE A 382 5.63 2.77 -30.37
N VAL A 383 4.95 3.85 -30.79
CA VAL A 383 3.79 4.42 -30.08
C VAL A 383 2.45 3.80 -30.52
N ASN A 384 2.51 2.83 -31.44
CA ASN A 384 1.36 2.12 -31.98
C ASN A 384 1.53 0.62 -31.67
N PRO A 385 0.57 -0.01 -30.97
CA PRO A 385 0.71 -1.42 -30.63
C PRO A 385 0.75 -2.26 -31.91
N TYR A 386 1.47 -3.38 -31.84
CA TYR A 386 1.67 -4.37 -32.90
C TYR A 386 2.53 -3.92 -34.09
N MET A 387 2.78 -2.62 -34.23
CA MET A 387 3.62 -2.07 -35.31
C MET A 387 5.12 -2.20 -35.02
N SER A 388 5.49 -2.47 -33.77
CA SER A 388 6.86 -2.63 -33.27
C SER A 388 6.92 -3.74 -32.21
N PHE A 389 8.08 -4.38 -31.99
CA PHE A 389 8.21 -5.31 -30.84
C PHE A 389 8.20 -4.57 -29.51
N MET A 390 8.53 -3.28 -29.51
CA MET A 390 8.40 -2.44 -28.34
C MET A 390 7.13 -1.62 -28.45
N TYR A 391 6.55 -1.30 -27.31
CA TYR A 391 5.43 -0.36 -27.24
C TYR A 391 5.68 0.63 -26.14
N ILE A 392 5.59 1.91 -26.48
CA ILE A 392 5.59 3.03 -25.53
C ILE A 392 4.16 3.54 -25.39
N GLY A 393 3.60 3.33 -24.21
CA GLY A 393 2.25 3.74 -23.84
C GLY A 393 2.25 4.88 -22.84
N LEU A 394 1.16 5.65 -22.80
CA LEU A 394 0.92 6.68 -21.80
C LEU A 394 -0.15 6.21 -20.81
N TRP A 395 0.10 6.41 -19.53
CA TRP A 395 -0.83 6.11 -18.46
C TRP A 395 -0.93 7.33 -17.54
N GLN A 396 -2.13 7.83 -17.29
CA GLN A 396 -2.32 8.94 -16.35
C GLN A 396 -3.34 8.53 -15.29
N ASP A 397 -2.93 8.61 -14.03
CA ASP A 397 -3.68 8.10 -12.88
C ASP A 397 -3.98 6.59 -13.02
N ASP A 398 -5.24 6.19 -13.17
CA ASP A 398 -5.68 4.82 -13.38
C ASP A 398 -6.16 4.55 -14.82
N MET A 399 -5.93 5.49 -15.75
CA MET A 399 -6.37 5.37 -17.14
C MET A 399 -5.20 5.17 -18.10
N HIS A 400 -5.30 4.09 -18.88
CA HIS A 400 -4.47 3.91 -20.07
C HIS A 400 -4.96 4.83 -21.18
N TYR A 401 -4.05 5.59 -21.78
CA TYR A 401 -4.37 6.43 -22.93
C TYR A 401 -4.27 5.60 -24.20
N ASP A 402 -5.29 5.73 -25.05
CA ASP A 402 -5.39 5.02 -26.32
C ASP A 402 -4.16 5.26 -27.23
N ASN A 403 -4.05 4.38 -28.23
CA ASN A 403 -2.93 4.35 -29.16
C ASN A 403 -2.73 5.70 -29.85
N ASN A 404 -1.49 5.97 -30.27
CA ASN A 404 -1.14 7.12 -31.10
C ASN A 404 -1.28 8.49 -30.39
N ILE A 405 -1.35 8.52 -29.06
CA ILE A 405 -1.39 9.77 -28.27
C ILE A 405 0.02 10.32 -28.03
N LEU A 406 1.05 9.48 -28.08
CA LEU A 406 2.44 9.90 -27.96
C LEU A 406 3.09 10.16 -29.33
N THR A 407 4.11 11.00 -29.33
CA THR A 407 5.06 11.24 -30.42
C THR A 407 6.47 11.24 -29.87
N ILE A 408 7.43 10.80 -30.67
CA ILE A 408 8.85 10.83 -30.33
C ILE A 408 9.54 11.72 -31.35
N GLU A 409 10.26 12.73 -30.85
CA GLU A 409 11.04 13.66 -31.68
C GLU A 409 12.40 13.05 -32.08
N ASP A 410 13.12 13.69 -33.01
CA ASP A 410 14.39 13.16 -33.55
C ASP A 410 15.51 13.09 -32.49
N ASP A 411 15.39 13.88 -31.44
CA ASP A 411 16.26 13.86 -30.26
C ASP A 411 15.86 12.80 -29.23
N LEU A 412 14.81 12.01 -29.51
CA LEU A 412 14.19 11.02 -28.63
C LEU A 412 13.42 11.60 -27.43
N THR A 413 13.01 12.87 -27.52
CA THR A 413 12.07 13.47 -26.57
C THR A 413 10.66 12.94 -26.81
N ILE A 414 10.02 12.44 -25.75
CA ILE A 414 8.65 11.95 -25.79
C ILE A 414 7.70 13.11 -25.49
N LYS A 415 6.70 13.29 -26.37
CA LYS A 415 5.63 14.29 -26.20
C LYS A 415 4.26 13.66 -26.37
N SER A 416 3.29 14.19 -25.64
CA SER A 416 1.87 13.91 -25.88
C SER A 416 1.33 14.82 -26.98
N LYS A 417 0.41 14.29 -27.81
CA LYS A 417 -0.34 15.06 -28.81
C LYS A 417 -1.48 15.87 -28.18
N VAL A 418 -1.90 15.49 -26.97
CA VAL A 418 -2.97 16.14 -26.21
C VAL A 418 -2.43 16.76 -24.94
N ASP A 419 -3.07 17.82 -24.47
CA ASP A 419 -2.71 18.46 -23.21
C ASP A 419 -3.01 17.50 -22.04
N LEU A 420 -2.02 17.28 -21.19
CA LEU A 420 -2.09 16.39 -20.04
C LEU A 420 -2.48 17.15 -18.78
N GLN A 421 -3.15 16.47 -17.85
CA GLN A 421 -3.53 17.06 -16.58
C GLN A 421 -2.36 17.10 -15.59
N LEU A 422 -1.96 18.29 -15.16
CA LEU A 422 -0.84 18.48 -14.20
C LEU A 422 -1.15 17.97 -12.79
N PHE A 423 -2.43 17.81 -12.44
CA PHE A 423 -2.84 17.30 -11.12
C PHE A 423 -2.61 15.79 -10.95
N LYS A 424 -2.52 15.06 -12.06
CA LYS A 424 -2.51 13.60 -12.04
C LYS A 424 -1.13 13.01 -12.29
N PRO A 425 -0.76 11.92 -11.60
CA PRO A 425 0.50 11.26 -11.84
C PRO A 425 0.52 10.68 -13.25
N THR A 426 1.58 10.97 -14.00
CA THR A 426 1.73 10.55 -15.39
C THR A 426 2.87 9.56 -15.51
N ARG A 427 2.61 8.45 -16.20
CA ARG A 427 3.56 7.37 -16.41
C ARG A 427 3.70 7.07 -17.88
N VAL A 428 4.93 6.85 -18.32
CA VAL A 428 5.23 6.29 -19.63
C VAL A 428 5.62 4.84 -19.43
N LEU A 429 4.93 3.94 -20.12
CA LEU A 429 5.12 2.51 -20.00
C LEU A 429 5.94 2.02 -21.18
N LEU A 430 7.00 1.27 -20.90
CA LEU A 430 7.73 0.52 -21.92
C LEU A 430 7.33 -0.94 -21.83
N SER A 431 6.82 -1.47 -22.93
CA SER A 431 6.34 -2.84 -23.04
C SER A 431 7.04 -3.56 -24.18
N ILE A 432 7.18 -4.89 -24.06
CA ILE A 432 7.70 -5.76 -25.11
C ILE A 432 6.64 -6.74 -25.57
N ASN A 433 6.61 -7.02 -26.87
CA ASN A 433 5.74 -8.02 -27.45
C ASN A 433 6.23 -9.43 -27.06
N ILE A 434 5.34 -10.18 -26.42
CA ILE A 434 5.48 -11.58 -26.03
C ILE A 434 4.68 -12.54 -26.94
N ASP A 435 3.88 -12.00 -27.86
CA ASP A 435 3.13 -12.76 -28.86
C ASP A 435 3.41 -12.24 -30.27
N ILE A 436 4.37 -12.90 -30.94
CA ILE A 436 4.81 -12.55 -32.30
C ILE A 436 3.68 -12.66 -33.32
N SER A 437 2.66 -13.49 -33.08
CA SER A 437 1.57 -13.67 -34.04
C SER A 437 0.75 -12.39 -34.22
N MET A 438 0.83 -11.48 -33.26
CA MET A 438 0.15 -10.19 -33.31
C MET A 438 0.98 -9.10 -34.00
N LEU A 439 2.28 -9.31 -34.23
CA LEU A 439 3.14 -8.29 -34.85
C LEU A 439 2.85 -8.12 -36.34
N ASP A 440 2.92 -6.87 -36.82
CA ASP A 440 2.81 -6.55 -38.23
C ASP A 440 3.94 -7.25 -39.03
N PRO A 441 3.64 -7.93 -40.15
CA PRO A 441 4.66 -8.59 -40.97
C PRO A 441 5.82 -7.66 -41.39
N LYS A 442 5.56 -6.37 -41.62
CA LYS A 442 6.60 -5.39 -41.98
C LYS A 442 7.58 -5.16 -40.83
N MET A 443 7.14 -5.32 -39.59
CA MET A 443 8.03 -5.24 -38.44
C MET A 443 9.01 -6.42 -38.46
N ILE A 444 8.53 -7.63 -38.81
CA ILE A 444 9.39 -8.81 -38.90
C ILE A 444 10.51 -8.57 -39.93
N ASP A 445 10.16 -7.99 -41.08
CA ASP A 445 11.14 -7.62 -42.11
C ASP A 445 12.17 -6.60 -41.58
N ARG A 446 11.73 -5.58 -40.83
CA ARG A 446 12.64 -4.59 -40.21
C ARG A 446 13.55 -5.22 -39.16
N LEU A 447 13.06 -6.16 -38.36
CA LEU A 447 13.88 -6.88 -37.38
C LEU A 447 14.96 -7.73 -38.05
N LEU A 448 14.60 -8.49 -39.09
CA LEU A 448 15.55 -9.34 -39.82
C LEU A 448 16.61 -8.50 -40.55
N ALA A 449 16.25 -7.30 -41.01
CA ALA A 449 17.20 -6.36 -41.58
C ALA A 449 18.22 -5.80 -40.56
N ASN A 450 17.93 -5.91 -39.25
CA ASN A 450 18.76 -5.36 -38.17
C ASN A 450 19.22 -6.46 -37.18
N PRO A 451 20.30 -7.20 -37.49
CA PRO A 451 20.74 -8.35 -36.70
C PRO A 451 20.99 -8.08 -35.21
N SER A 452 21.57 -6.92 -34.87
CA SER A 452 21.83 -6.56 -33.48
C SER A 452 20.54 -6.38 -32.69
N ILE A 453 19.53 -5.73 -33.29
CA ILE A 453 18.22 -5.52 -32.69
C ILE A 453 17.46 -6.84 -32.57
N LEU A 454 17.56 -7.72 -33.56
CA LEU A 454 17.00 -9.07 -33.47
C LEU A 454 17.56 -9.84 -32.27
N LYS A 455 18.88 -9.78 -32.03
CA LYS A 455 19.50 -10.42 -30.85
C LYS A 455 18.95 -9.87 -29.54
N ILE A 456 18.81 -8.54 -29.46
CA ILE A 456 18.22 -7.87 -28.29
C ILE A 456 16.79 -8.37 -28.08
N TYR A 457 15.97 -8.34 -29.12
CA TYR A 457 14.58 -8.81 -29.07
C TYR A 457 14.47 -10.26 -28.59
N LEU A 458 15.23 -11.18 -29.20
CA LEU A 458 15.19 -12.60 -28.85
C LEU A 458 15.62 -12.85 -27.40
N THR A 459 16.64 -12.14 -26.93
CA THR A 459 17.12 -12.23 -25.55
C THR A 459 16.04 -11.77 -24.57
N GLU A 460 15.43 -10.61 -24.82
CA GLU A 460 14.34 -10.12 -23.96
C GLU A 460 13.10 -10.97 -24.02
N TYR A 461 12.75 -11.52 -25.18
CA TYR A 461 11.58 -12.37 -25.31
C TYR A 461 11.71 -13.62 -24.44
N ILE A 462 12.88 -14.28 -24.45
CA ILE A 462 13.16 -15.43 -23.58
C ILE A 462 13.08 -15.02 -22.11
N ASN A 463 13.68 -13.89 -21.75
CA ASN A 463 13.63 -13.37 -20.38
C ASN A 463 12.20 -13.08 -19.93
N ALA A 464 11.42 -12.38 -20.76
CA ALA A 464 10.02 -12.05 -20.48
C ALA A 464 9.19 -13.33 -20.32
N ILE A 465 9.29 -14.27 -21.25
CA ILE A 465 8.59 -15.55 -21.14
C ILE A 465 8.96 -16.28 -19.84
N ASN A 466 10.24 -16.34 -19.48
CA ASN A 466 10.67 -16.97 -18.24
C ASN A 466 10.07 -16.31 -16.99
N ASN A 467 9.91 -14.98 -17.01
CA ASN A 467 9.32 -14.23 -15.90
C ASN A 467 7.79 -14.32 -15.85
N PHE A 468 7.12 -14.41 -17.00
CA PHE A 468 5.65 -14.33 -17.11
C PHE A 468 4.95 -15.69 -17.29
N LYS A 469 5.70 -16.81 -17.35
CA LYS A 469 5.21 -18.19 -17.58
C LYS A 469 4.07 -18.62 -16.64
N SER A 470 4.10 -18.21 -15.37
CA SER A 470 3.08 -18.58 -14.37
C SER A 470 1.83 -17.70 -14.38
N GLU A 471 1.92 -16.50 -14.95
CA GLU A 471 0.88 -15.47 -14.85
C GLU A 471 0.04 -15.36 -16.12
N HIS A 472 0.61 -15.75 -17.27
CA HIS A 472 -0.11 -15.73 -18.53
C HIS A 472 -0.59 -17.12 -18.93
N SER A 473 -1.90 -17.33 -18.85
CA SER A 473 -2.57 -18.50 -19.43
C SER A 473 -2.31 -18.62 -20.95
N SER A 474 -2.09 -17.51 -21.65
CA SER A 474 -1.69 -17.46 -23.05
C SER A 474 -0.23 -17.87 -23.31
N ILE A 475 0.68 -17.72 -22.34
CA ILE A 475 2.09 -18.16 -22.47
C ILE A 475 2.23 -19.67 -22.20
N SER A 476 1.33 -20.25 -21.38
CA SER A 476 1.37 -21.67 -20.99
C SER A 476 1.22 -22.66 -22.15
N LYS A 477 0.75 -22.21 -23.31
CA LYS A 477 0.80 -22.96 -24.56
C LYS A 477 1.94 -22.38 -25.38
N TYR A 478 3.13 -23.00 -25.30
CA TYR A 478 4.27 -22.69 -26.16
C TYR A 478 3.81 -22.57 -27.62
N GLU A 479 3.54 -21.35 -28.07
CA GLU A 479 2.82 -21.15 -29.31
C GLU A 479 3.76 -21.50 -30.46
N ASN A 480 3.26 -22.34 -31.38
CA ASN A 480 3.90 -22.65 -32.65
C ASN A 480 4.43 -21.41 -33.40
N ASN A 481 3.85 -20.23 -33.13
CA ASN A 481 4.21 -18.96 -33.76
C ASN A 481 5.63 -18.49 -33.41
N PHE A 482 6.06 -18.65 -32.16
CA PHE A 482 7.41 -18.25 -31.77
C PHE A 482 8.47 -19.16 -32.39
N TYR A 483 8.23 -20.48 -32.39
CA TYR A 483 9.10 -21.43 -33.07
C TYR A 483 9.17 -21.17 -34.57
N ARG A 484 8.04 -20.83 -35.21
CA ARG A 484 8.01 -20.42 -36.62
C ARG A 484 8.86 -19.18 -36.88
N PHE A 485 8.81 -18.18 -36.00
CA PHE A 485 9.64 -16.99 -36.13
C PHE A 485 11.14 -17.31 -36.06
N TYR A 486 11.56 -18.13 -35.09
CA TYR A 486 12.96 -18.56 -35.00
C TYR A 486 13.44 -19.31 -36.24
N ILE A 487 12.62 -20.23 -36.74
CA ILE A 487 12.93 -21.00 -37.95
C ILE A 487 13.01 -20.06 -39.16
N LEU A 488 12.12 -19.08 -39.24
CA LEU A 488 12.14 -18.04 -40.27
C LEU A 488 13.41 -17.21 -40.21
N ALA A 489 13.81 -16.75 -39.02
CA ALA A 489 15.05 -15.98 -38.83
C ALA A 489 16.30 -16.80 -39.22
N ILE A 490 16.39 -18.05 -38.77
CA ILE A 490 17.49 -18.96 -39.15
C ILE A 490 17.50 -19.16 -40.67
N ASN A 491 16.35 -19.38 -41.30
CA ASN A 491 16.26 -19.56 -42.74
C ASN A 491 16.65 -18.29 -43.51
N HIS A 492 16.26 -17.11 -43.02
CA HIS A 492 16.62 -15.83 -43.62
C HIS A 492 18.15 -15.65 -43.67
N TYR A 493 18.83 -15.81 -42.54
CA TYR A 493 20.30 -15.68 -42.50
C TYR A 493 21.03 -16.84 -43.17
N ARG A 494 20.41 -18.02 -43.27
CA ARG A 494 20.93 -19.13 -44.09
C ARG A 494 20.98 -18.72 -45.56
N VAL A 495 19.92 -18.10 -46.09
CA VAL A 495 19.87 -17.63 -47.48
C VAL A 495 20.90 -16.52 -47.73
N LEU A 496 21.18 -15.70 -46.71
CA LEU A 496 22.24 -14.69 -46.75
C LEU A 496 23.65 -15.23 -46.47
N GLU A 497 23.80 -16.53 -46.22
CA GLU A 497 25.05 -17.20 -45.84
C GLU A 497 25.74 -16.59 -44.61
N ASN A 498 24.98 -15.96 -43.71
CA ASN A 498 25.52 -15.27 -42.54
C ASN A 498 25.56 -16.19 -41.30
N ILE A 499 26.58 -17.05 -41.27
CA ILE A 499 26.76 -18.09 -40.25
C ILE A 499 26.92 -17.50 -38.83
N THR A 500 27.54 -16.33 -38.69
CA THR A 500 27.81 -15.74 -37.37
C THR A 500 26.51 -15.36 -36.66
N ILE A 501 25.56 -14.74 -37.36
CA ILE A 501 24.25 -14.39 -36.79
C ILE A 501 23.47 -15.65 -36.41
N ILE A 502 23.51 -16.70 -37.24
CA ILE A 502 22.83 -17.96 -36.93
C ILE A 502 23.40 -18.57 -35.65
N ASN A 503 24.73 -18.56 -35.48
CA ASN A 503 25.37 -19.04 -34.27
C ASN A 503 24.93 -18.24 -33.03
N ASP A 504 24.82 -16.91 -33.15
CA ASP A 504 24.37 -16.05 -32.06
C ASP A 504 22.89 -16.31 -31.69
N ILE A 505 22.01 -16.51 -32.68
CA ILE A 505 20.61 -16.89 -32.47
C ILE A 505 20.52 -18.23 -31.71
N LEU A 506 21.33 -19.22 -32.10
CA LEU A 506 21.39 -20.52 -31.43
C LEU A 506 21.96 -20.42 -30.01
N ALA A 507 22.96 -19.56 -29.80
CA ALA A 507 23.51 -19.29 -28.48
C ALA A 507 22.47 -18.68 -27.53
N ILE A 508 21.70 -17.69 -28.00
CA ILE A 508 20.58 -17.11 -27.24
C ILE A 508 19.54 -18.19 -26.90
N LEU A 509 19.14 -19.01 -27.87
CA LEU A 509 18.21 -20.11 -27.64
C LEU A 509 18.69 -21.12 -26.61
N SER A 510 19.99 -21.41 -26.59
CA SER A 510 20.58 -22.39 -25.68
C SER A 510 20.49 -21.99 -24.20
N THR A 511 20.15 -20.73 -23.91
CA THR A 511 19.89 -20.25 -22.53
C THR A 511 18.64 -20.91 -21.91
N ASP A 512 17.65 -21.28 -22.72
CA ASP A 512 16.48 -22.08 -22.31
C ASP A 512 16.57 -23.47 -22.99
N THR A 513 17.01 -24.47 -22.22
CA THR A 513 17.22 -25.83 -22.71
C THR A 513 15.94 -26.47 -23.28
N TYR A 514 14.77 -26.13 -22.73
CA TYR A 514 13.50 -26.66 -23.20
C TYR A 514 13.13 -26.05 -24.56
N LEU A 515 13.21 -24.72 -24.69
CA LEU A 515 12.97 -24.04 -25.97
C LEU A 515 13.96 -24.52 -27.04
N TYR A 516 15.25 -24.63 -26.71
CA TYR A 516 16.27 -25.13 -27.62
C TYR A 516 15.92 -26.53 -28.15
N ASN A 517 15.64 -27.49 -27.27
CA ASN A 517 15.33 -28.86 -27.67
C ASN A 517 14.08 -28.94 -28.56
N ASN A 518 13.03 -28.19 -28.25
CA ASN A 518 11.81 -28.16 -29.05
C ASN A 518 12.05 -27.60 -30.46
N ILE A 519 12.88 -26.56 -30.59
CA ILE A 519 13.25 -25.99 -31.89
C ILE A 519 14.10 -26.96 -32.70
N ILE A 520 15.10 -27.59 -32.08
CA ILE A 520 15.94 -28.59 -32.76
C ILE A 520 15.11 -29.78 -33.24
N ASN A 521 14.17 -30.27 -32.44
CA ASN A 521 13.25 -31.34 -32.83
C ASN A 521 12.32 -30.92 -33.98
N SER A 522 11.84 -29.67 -33.94
CA SER A 522 11.01 -29.09 -35.01
C SER A 522 11.80 -28.94 -36.32
N LEU A 523 13.06 -28.49 -36.25
CA LEU A 523 13.95 -28.40 -37.40
C LEU A 523 14.26 -29.77 -37.99
N HIS A 524 14.55 -30.77 -37.16
CA HIS A 524 14.82 -32.14 -37.60
C HIS A 524 13.60 -32.77 -38.30
N SER A 525 12.41 -32.64 -37.71
CA SER A 525 11.18 -33.28 -38.22
C SER A 525 10.55 -32.55 -39.40
N SER A 526 10.48 -31.21 -39.33
CA SER A 526 9.67 -30.40 -40.26
C SER A 526 10.51 -29.60 -41.26
N TYR A 527 11.80 -29.35 -40.98
CA TYR A 527 12.68 -28.53 -41.82
C TYR A 527 14.06 -29.17 -42.03
N PRO A 528 14.14 -30.41 -42.57
CA PRO A 528 15.39 -31.18 -42.63
C PRO A 528 16.50 -30.48 -43.43
N GLN A 529 16.15 -29.62 -44.39
CA GLN A 529 17.12 -28.82 -45.14
C GLN A 529 17.86 -27.80 -44.27
N ILE A 530 17.15 -27.14 -43.35
CA ILE A 530 17.76 -26.18 -42.41
C ILE A 530 18.59 -26.96 -41.39
N PHE A 531 18.04 -28.06 -40.84
CA PHE A 531 18.76 -28.91 -39.91
C PHE A 531 20.09 -29.42 -40.47
N ASN A 532 20.08 -29.97 -41.69
CA ASN A 532 21.29 -30.47 -42.34
C ASN A 532 22.33 -29.37 -42.58
N TYR A 533 21.89 -28.16 -42.93
CA TYR A 533 22.77 -27.00 -43.07
C TYR A 533 23.43 -26.60 -41.75
N LEU A 534 22.66 -26.54 -40.66
CA LEU A 534 23.22 -26.23 -39.33
C LEU A 534 24.21 -27.31 -38.88
N TYR A 535 23.89 -28.58 -39.16
CA TYR A 535 24.77 -29.71 -38.85
C TYR A 535 26.06 -29.70 -39.67
N SER A 536 25.98 -29.46 -40.99
CA SER A 536 27.18 -29.43 -41.85
C SER A 536 28.15 -28.30 -41.50
N ASN A 537 27.64 -27.22 -40.90
CA ASN A 537 28.44 -26.08 -40.43
C ASN A 537 28.86 -26.20 -38.95
N ASN A 538 28.67 -27.36 -38.31
CA ASN A 538 29.00 -27.62 -36.90
C ASN A 538 28.33 -26.65 -35.90
N LEU A 539 27.14 -26.14 -36.23
CA LEU A 539 26.38 -25.25 -35.34
C LEU A 539 25.49 -26.01 -34.34
N ILE A 540 25.18 -27.28 -34.62
CA ILE A 540 24.36 -28.15 -33.76
C ILE A 540 24.93 -29.58 -33.72
N ASP A 541 24.79 -30.24 -32.55
CA ASP A 541 25.22 -31.63 -32.36
C ASP A 541 24.10 -32.62 -32.66
N LYS A 542 24.35 -33.57 -33.57
CA LYS A 542 23.39 -34.64 -33.92
C LYS A 542 22.98 -35.48 -32.71
N ASN A 543 23.89 -35.68 -31.76
CA ASN A 543 23.72 -36.55 -30.60
C ASN A 543 22.87 -35.94 -29.47
N ARG A 544 22.67 -34.61 -29.43
CA ARG A 544 21.81 -33.97 -28.42
C ARG A 544 20.31 -34.13 -28.72
N SER A 545 19.94 -34.35 -29.98
CA SER A 545 18.54 -34.36 -30.43
C SER A 545 17.73 -35.63 -30.09
N TYR A 546 18.36 -36.67 -29.50
CA TYR A 546 17.77 -38.02 -29.48
C TYR A 546 17.63 -38.70 -28.10
N ASN A 547 17.94 -38.02 -27.00
CA ASN A 547 17.54 -38.53 -25.69
C ASN A 547 16.04 -38.27 -25.54
N GLY A 548 15.24 -39.23 -26.04
CA GLY A 548 13.79 -39.19 -26.02
C GLY A 548 13.27 -38.78 -24.64
N PHE A 549 12.13 -38.08 -24.65
CA PHE A 549 11.35 -37.65 -23.49
C PHE A 549 11.36 -38.71 -22.37
N LYS A 550 12.38 -38.71 -21.51
CA LYS A 550 12.23 -39.22 -20.15
C LYS A 550 11.24 -38.25 -19.55
N SER A 551 10.08 -38.75 -19.13
CA SER A 551 9.06 -37.93 -18.49
C SER A 551 9.71 -37.14 -17.37
N TYR A 552 9.90 -35.84 -17.57
CA TYR A 552 10.35 -34.91 -16.55
C TYR A 552 9.17 -34.67 -15.60
N ASN A 553 8.79 -35.70 -14.85
CA ASN A 553 7.81 -35.64 -13.76
C ASN A 553 8.47 -35.30 -12.41
N ASN A 554 9.78 -35.01 -12.40
CA ASN A 554 10.47 -34.52 -11.21
C ASN A 554 10.53 -33.00 -11.28
N ASP A 555 9.55 -32.34 -10.67
CA ASP A 555 9.53 -30.89 -10.43
C ASP A 555 10.78 -30.37 -9.67
N SER A 556 11.59 -31.27 -9.11
CA SER A 556 12.80 -30.94 -8.35
C SER A 556 14.04 -30.62 -9.20
N ASP A 557 14.08 -31.01 -10.49
CA ASP A 557 15.24 -30.79 -11.37
C ASP A 557 15.12 -29.52 -12.24
N TYR A 558 14.05 -28.74 -12.06
CA TYR A 558 13.95 -27.37 -12.59
C TYR A 558 14.84 -26.41 -11.78
N GLY A 559 16.14 -26.68 -11.77
CA GLY A 559 17.15 -25.68 -11.46
C GLY A 559 17.20 -24.65 -12.58
N MET A 560 16.20 -23.75 -12.63
CA MET A 560 16.20 -22.59 -13.51
C MET A 560 17.45 -21.77 -13.19
N LYS A 561 18.45 -21.81 -14.08
CA LYS A 561 19.48 -20.79 -14.13
C LYS A 561 18.86 -19.55 -14.77
N THR A 562 18.45 -18.60 -13.95
CA THR A 562 18.08 -17.25 -14.40
C THR A 562 19.32 -16.60 -15.00
N VAL A 563 19.47 -16.65 -16.32
CA VAL A 563 20.50 -15.90 -17.03
C VAL A 563 19.99 -14.47 -17.17
N MET A 564 20.39 -13.60 -16.23
CA MET A 564 20.04 -12.19 -16.23
C MET A 564 21.01 -11.38 -17.08
N THR A 565 20.58 -11.01 -18.29
CA THR A 565 20.97 -9.75 -18.92
C THR A 565 19.80 -9.30 -19.77
N SER A 566 19.03 -8.35 -19.28
CA SER A 566 18.13 -7.57 -20.12
C SER A 566 18.91 -6.38 -20.69
N TYR A 567 19.03 -6.34 -22.01
CA TYR A 567 19.57 -5.23 -22.80
C TYR A 567 18.56 -4.09 -22.99
N VAL A 568 17.25 -4.33 -22.77
CA VAL A 568 16.17 -3.33 -22.90
C VAL A 568 15.81 -2.71 -21.56
N ILE A 569 16.09 -3.39 -20.45
CA ILE A 569 15.97 -2.77 -19.14
C ILE A 569 17.16 -1.84 -18.97
N ALA A 570 16.89 -0.54 -18.95
CA ALA A 570 17.36 0.36 -17.90
C ALA A 570 18.49 -0.24 -17.04
N LEU A 571 19.71 -0.28 -17.58
CA LEU A 571 20.85 -0.82 -16.84
C LEU A 571 21.27 0.24 -15.82
N LYS A 572 21.29 -0.09 -14.52
CA LYS A 572 21.75 0.87 -13.50
C LYS A 572 23.22 1.19 -13.79
N ARG A 573 23.57 2.47 -13.97
CA ARG A 573 24.97 2.91 -14.05
C ARG A 573 25.69 2.41 -12.80
N LYS A 574 26.79 1.67 -13.02
CA LYS A 574 27.65 1.17 -11.95
C LYS A 574 28.40 2.28 -11.26
#